data_AF-A0A1H1TD74-F1
#
_entry.id   AF-A0A1H1TD74-F1
#
_cell.length_a   1.000
_cell.length_b   1.000
_cell.length_c   1.000
_cell.angle_alpha   90.00
_cell.angle_beta   90.00
_cell.angle_gamma   90.00
#
_symmetry.space_group_name_H-M   'P 1'
#
loop_
_entity.id
_entity.type
_entity.pdbx_description
1 polymer ?
#
loop_
_entity_poly.entity_id
_entity_poly.type
_entity_poly.pdbx_seq_one_letter_code
_entity_poly.pdbx_strand_id
1 'polypeptide(L)'
;MNPLGPVWRCRVCEGVNRNGRVCTTCGAEVPVGEPLRAAVRTVKPSSTRPATPPPVPPNPTRRELRTYPVPEEIYPVDSDDRLDFDSGFEIRPMPGGCLINLGPRDRSF
;
A
#
# COMPACT_ATOMS: atom_id res chain seq x y z
N MET A 1 23.01 23.76 -0.90
CA MET A 1 22.91 23.06 0.41
C MET A 1 22.54 21.60 0.13
N ASN A 2 23.47 20.66 0.31
CA ASN A 2 23.20 19.22 0.13
C ASN A 2 22.49 18.68 1.38
N PRO A 3 21.27 18.11 1.30
CA PRO A 3 20.49 17.73 2.49
C PRO A 3 20.80 16.32 3.02
N LEU A 4 21.83 15.65 2.51
CA LEU A 4 22.13 14.25 2.83
C LEU A 4 23.32 14.19 3.79
N GLY A 5 23.08 14.40 5.08
CA GLY A 5 24.07 14.04 6.08
C GLY A 5 24.28 12.51 6.15
N PRO A 6 25.34 12.06 6.84
CA PRO A 6 25.81 10.68 6.75
C PRO A 6 24.72 9.69 7.23
N VAL A 7 24.40 8.73 6.36
CA VAL A 7 23.49 7.61 6.66
C VAL A 7 24.31 6.47 7.25
N TRP A 8 23.89 5.95 8.40
CA TRP A 8 24.64 4.94 9.13
C TRP A 8 23.75 3.83 9.67
N ARG A 9 24.34 2.66 9.93
CA ARG A 9 23.66 1.47 10.43
C ARG A 9 24.00 1.24 11.90
N CYS A 10 22.98 1.11 12.73
CA CYS A 10 23.13 0.82 14.15
C CYS A 10 23.83 -0.52 14.36
N ARG A 11 24.77 -0.59 15.30
CA ARG A 11 25.45 -1.84 15.67
C ARG A 11 24.59 -2.77 16.53
N VAL A 12 23.59 -2.21 17.21
CA VAL A 12 22.72 -2.94 18.16
C VAL A 12 21.56 -3.59 17.43
N CYS A 13 20.73 -2.79 16.76
CA CYS A 13 19.48 -3.26 16.13
C CYS A 13 19.55 -3.32 14.60
N GLU A 14 20.71 -3.03 14.01
CA GLU A 14 20.92 -2.95 12.56
C GLU A 14 20.05 -1.94 11.80
N GLY A 15 19.32 -1.08 12.52
CA GLY A 15 18.46 -0.04 11.96
C GLY A 15 19.27 1.03 11.22
N VAL A 16 18.68 1.59 10.16
CA VAL A 16 19.29 2.65 9.35
C VAL A 16 18.90 4.01 9.92
N ASN A 17 19.89 4.82 10.28
CA ASN A 17 19.74 6.14 10.87
C ASN A 17 20.29 7.22 9.93
N ARG A 18 19.75 8.42 10.05
CA ARG A 18 20.18 9.60 9.28
C ARG A 18 20.57 10.71 10.24
N ASN A 19 21.79 11.22 10.08
CA ASN A 19 22.33 12.28 10.92
C ASN A 19 22.41 11.86 12.41
N GLY A 20 23.14 12.66 13.20
CA GLY A 20 23.33 12.38 14.62
C GLY A 20 24.09 11.07 14.91
N ARG A 21 24.16 10.73 16.20
CA ARG A 21 24.84 9.53 16.72
C ARG A 21 23.95 8.64 17.60
N VAL A 22 22.69 9.02 17.80
CA VAL A 22 21.71 8.24 18.57
C VAL A 22 20.81 7.49 17.60
N CYS A 23 20.66 6.19 17.81
CA CYS A 23 19.77 5.38 17.00
C CYS A 23 18.31 5.70 17.34
N THR A 24 17.52 6.11 16.34
CA THR A 24 16.10 6.41 16.53
C THR A 24 15.24 5.16 16.76
N THR A 25 15.77 3.97 16.45
CA THR A 25 15.06 2.69 16.60
C THR A 25 15.23 2.07 17.99
N CYS A 26 16.46 2.06 18.53
CA CYS A 26 16.76 1.39 19.80
C CYS A 26 17.35 2.30 20.88
N GLY A 27 17.56 3.59 20.59
CA GLY A 27 18.14 4.55 21.53
C GLY A 27 19.65 4.42 21.75
N ALA A 28 20.32 3.44 21.13
CA ALA A 28 21.75 3.25 21.29
C ALA A 28 22.55 4.45 20.73
N GLU A 29 23.46 4.99 21.53
CA GLU A 29 24.34 6.09 21.17
C GLU A 29 25.72 5.60 20.72
N VAL A 30 26.24 6.18 19.64
CA VAL A 30 27.61 5.95 19.17
C VAL A 30 28.54 7.00 19.80
N PRO A 31 29.53 6.59 20.62
CA PRO A 31 30.45 7.52 21.27
C PRO A 31 31.16 8.46 20.29
N VAL A 32 31.50 9.65 20.79
CA VAL A 32 32.30 10.63 20.04
C VAL A 32 33.70 10.07 19.84
N GLY A 33 34.16 10.03 18.58
CA GLY A 33 35.45 9.43 18.19
C GLY A 33 35.31 8.08 17.51
N GLU A 34 34.18 7.38 17.66
CA GLU A 34 33.95 6.13 16.96
C GLU A 34 33.34 6.37 15.56
N PRO A 35 33.84 5.69 14.50
CA PRO A 35 33.30 5.85 13.16
C PRO A 35 31.89 5.24 13.06
N LEU A 36 30.98 5.99 12.46
CA LEU A 36 29.65 5.52 12.11
C LEU A 36 29.75 4.45 11.02
N ARG A 37 29.10 3.30 11.22
CA ARG A 37 29.04 2.24 10.20
C ARG A 37 28.22 2.72 9.01
N ALA A 38 28.82 2.79 7.83
CA ALA A 38 28.10 3.18 6.62
C ALA A 38 26.90 2.26 6.38
N ALA A 39 25.73 2.85 6.13
CA ALA A 39 24.57 2.11 5.63
C ALA A 39 24.80 1.78 4.16
N VAL A 40 25.64 0.79 3.88
CA VAL A 40 25.79 0.26 2.52
C VAL A 40 24.45 -0.36 2.15
N ARG A 41 23.86 0.08 1.03
CA ARG A 41 22.76 -0.65 0.39
C ARG A 41 23.32 -2.00 -0.02
N THR A 42 23.21 -2.98 0.85
CA THR A 42 23.31 -4.38 0.44
C THR A 42 22.10 -4.61 -0.44
N VAL A 43 22.27 -4.41 -1.75
CA VAL A 43 21.40 -5.01 -2.74
C VAL A 43 21.47 -6.49 -2.41
N LYS A 44 20.44 -7.00 -1.73
CA LYS A 44 20.32 -8.43 -1.49
C LYS A 44 20.49 -9.05 -2.88
N PRO A 45 21.49 -9.92 -3.11
CA PRO A 45 21.57 -10.61 -4.38
C PRO A 45 20.22 -11.30 -4.51
N SER A 46 19.42 -10.86 -5.48
CA SER A 46 18.14 -11.48 -5.81
C SER A 46 18.49 -12.80 -6.49
N SER A 47 19.07 -13.73 -5.74
CA SER A 47 19.27 -15.11 -6.08
C SER A 47 17.95 -15.84 -5.91
N THR A 48 16.95 -15.37 -6.64
CA THR A 48 15.72 -16.10 -6.86
C THR A 48 15.49 -15.94 -8.34
N ARG A 49 16.01 -16.89 -9.11
CA ARG A 49 15.45 -17.20 -10.43
C ARG A 49 13.94 -17.19 -10.25
N PRO A 50 13.17 -16.38 -10.99
CA PRO A 50 11.72 -16.41 -10.88
C PRO A 50 11.29 -17.86 -11.03
N ALA A 51 10.66 -18.42 -9.99
CA ALA A 51 10.05 -19.73 -10.10
C ALA A 51 9.08 -19.65 -11.29
N THR A 52 9.17 -20.59 -12.23
CA THR A 52 8.20 -20.69 -13.31
C THR A 52 6.82 -20.68 -12.68
N PRO A 53 5.95 -19.70 -12.98
CA PRO A 53 4.63 -19.69 -12.40
C PRO A 53 3.92 -20.99 -12.78
N PRO A 54 3.13 -21.57 -11.87
CA PRO A 54 2.34 -22.75 -12.20
C PRO A 54 1.46 -22.46 -13.42
N PRO A 55 1.14 -23.47 -14.24
CA PRO A 55 0.25 -23.29 -15.38
C PRO A 55 -1.08 -22.71 -14.89
N VAL A 56 -1.46 -21.55 -15.42
CA VAL A 56 -2.71 -20.87 -15.11
C VAL A 56 -3.83 -21.61 -15.85
N PRO A 57 -4.95 -21.97 -15.19
CA PRO A 57 -6.09 -22.56 -15.87
C PRO A 57 -6.62 -21.58 -16.94
N PRO A 58 -7.16 -22.08 -18.06
CA PRO A 58 -7.70 -21.21 -19.09
C PRO A 58 -8.80 -20.32 -18.51
N ASN A 59 -8.76 -19.04 -18.85
CA ASN A 59 -9.80 -18.09 -18.45
C ASN A 59 -11.09 -18.45 -19.22
N PRO A 60 -12.25 -18.59 -18.56
CA PRO A 60 -13.49 -18.90 -19.24
C PRO A 60 -13.79 -17.90 -20.35
N THR A 61 -14.25 -18.42 -21.48
CA THR A 61 -14.63 -17.60 -22.63
C THR A 61 -15.89 -16.79 -22.30
N ARG A 62 -16.11 -15.67 -23.01
CA ARG A 62 -17.31 -14.84 -22.88
C ARG A 62 -18.62 -15.63 -23.05
N ARG A 63 -18.57 -16.75 -23.78
CA ARG A 63 -19.71 -17.66 -23.99
C ARG A 63 -20.00 -18.51 -22.76
N GLU A 64 -18.97 -19.05 -22.10
CA GLU A 64 -19.11 -19.87 -20.89
C GLU A 64 -19.65 -19.05 -19.70
N LEU A 65 -19.24 -17.79 -19.60
CA LEU A 65 -19.75 -16.86 -18.59
C LEU A 65 -21.26 -16.58 -18.70
N ARG A 66 -21.86 -16.72 -19.89
CA ARG A 66 -23.31 -16.48 -20.08
C ARG A 66 -24.17 -17.66 -19.64
N THR A 67 -23.59 -18.84 -19.52
CA THR A 67 -24.31 -20.06 -19.12
C THR A 67 -24.24 -20.27 -17.61
N TYR A 68 -23.50 -19.44 -16.88
CA TYR A 68 -23.40 -19.55 -15.44
C TYR A 68 -24.74 -19.17 -14.80
N PRO A 69 -25.28 -19.98 -13.87
CA PRO A 69 -26.51 -19.64 -13.18
C PRO A 69 -26.29 -18.33 -12.41
N VAL A 70 -27.28 -17.44 -12.48
CA VAL A 70 -27.31 -16.25 -11.64
C VAL A 70 -27.39 -16.73 -10.19
N PRO A 71 -26.42 -16.41 -9.32
CA PRO A 71 -26.51 -16.75 -7.90
C PRO A 71 -27.81 -16.19 -7.31
N GLU A 72 -28.48 -16.98 -6.47
CA GLU A 72 -29.74 -16.60 -5.81
C GLU A 72 -29.60 -15.35 -4.91
N GLU A 73 -28.36 -14.96 -4.58
CA GLU A 73 -28.02 -13.80 -3.74
C GLU A 73 -27.92 -12.47 -4.52
N ILE A 74 -28.11 -12.47 -5.85
CA ILE A 74 -28.13 -11.22 -6.63
C ILE A 74 -29.52 -10.60 -6.53
N TYR A 75 -29.69 -9.73 -5.53
CA TYR A 75 -30.87 -8.87 -5.43
C TYR A 75 -30.78 -7.78 -6.53
N PRO A 76 -31.88 -7.51 -7.27
CA PRO A 76 -31.92 -6.36 -8.16
C PRO A 76 -31.77 -5.09 -7.30
N VAL A 77 -30.72 -4.32 -7.57
CA VAL A 77 -30.57 -2.97 -7.00
C VAL A 77 -31.55 -2.09 -7.77
N ASP A 78 -32.54 -1.52 -7.08
CA ASP A 78 -33.47 -0.59 -7.68
C ASP A 78 -32.70 0.65 -8.14
N SER A 79 -33.03 1.18 -9.32
CA SER A 79 -32.30 2.32 -9.89
C SER A 79 -32.47 3.63 -9.09
N ASP A 80 -33.43 3.63 -8.16
CA ASP A 80 -33.70 4.71 -7.21
C ASP A 80 -33.05 4.51 -5.84
N ASP A 81 -32.42 3.36 -5.58
CA ASP A 81 -31.49 3.20 -4.46
C ASP A 81 -30.23 3.99 -4.80
N ARG A 82 -30.30 5.31 -4.61
CA ARG A 82 -29.10 6.07 -4.27
C ARG A 82 -28.42 5.28 -3.18
N LEU A 83 -27.17 4.90 -3.42
CA LEU A 83 -26.25 4.43 -2.40
C LEU A 83 -26.01 5.59 -1.43
N ASP A 84 -27.03 5.96 -0.66
CA ASP A 84 -26.94 6.78 0.54
C ASP A 84 -26.29 5.89 1.61
N PHE A 85 -25.05 5.50 1.33
CA PHE A 85 -24.15 5.13 2.39
C PHE A 85 -24.08 6.35 3.30
N ASP A 86 -24.43 6.15 4.56
CA ASP A 86 -24.41 7.07 5.71
C ASP A 86 -22.98 7.60 6.03
N SER A 87 -22.21 7.92 5.00
CA SER A 87 -20.75 8.01 5.04
C SER A 87 -20.20 9.23 4.33
N GLY A 88 -20.95 10.33 4.28
CA GLY A 88 -20.37 11.65 3.98
C GLY A 88 -19.63 11.74 2.65
N PHE A 89 -19.90 10.84 1.70
CA PHE A 89 -19.38 10.96 0.35
C PHE A 89 -20.48 10.73 -0.68
N GLU A 90 -20.45 11.54 -1.74
CA GLU A 90 -21.40 11.52 -2.83
C GLU A 90 -20.73 10.90 -4.07
N ILE A 91 -21.32 9.85 -4.64
CA ILE A 91 -20.88 9.27 -5.91
C ILE A 91 -21.79 9.78 -7.04
N ARG A 92 -21.22 10.49 -8.02
CA ARG A 92 -21.93 10.93 -9.24
C ARG A 92 -21.43 10.15 -10.47
N PRO A 93 -22.27 9.31 -11.11
CA PRO A 93 -21.89 8.60 -12.33
C PRO A 93 -21.76 9.57 -13.53
N MET A 94 -20.78 9.32 -14.40
CA MET A 94 -20.47 10.10 -15.61
C MET A 94 -20.16 9.17 -16.80
N PRO A 95 -20.24 9.64 -18.05
CA PRO A 95 -19.80 8.85 -19.20
C PRO A 95 -18.32 8.49 -19.07
N GLY A 96 -18.02 7.20 -18.89
CA GLY A 96 -16.65 6.69 -18.74
C GLY A 96 -16.15 6.52 -17.31
N GLY A 97 -16.95 6.80 -16.28
CA GLY A 97 -16.54 6.56 -14.88
C GLY A 97 -17.46 7.18 -13.83
N CYS A 98 -16.97 7.30 -12.59
CA CYS A 98 -17.71 7.92 -11.49
C CYS A 98 -16.85 8.96 -10.79
N LEU A 99 -17.47 10.06 -10.36
CA LEU A 99 -16.86 11.11 -9.53
C LEU A 99 -17.24 10.86 -8.06
N ILE A 100 -16.25 10.85 -7.17
CA ILE A 100 -16.43 10.57 -5.74
C ILE A 100 -16.08 11.85 -4.97
N ASN A 101 -17.06 12.47 -4.33
CA ASN A 101 -16.89 13.65 -3.47
C ASN A 101 -16.90 13.24 -2.01
N LEU A 102 -15.85 13.49 -1.24
CA LEU A 102 -15.83 13.26 0.22
C LEU A 102 -16.07 14.60 0.94
N GLY A 103 -17.23 14.74 1.57
CA GLY A 103 -17.59 15.91 2.38
C GLY A 103 -17.27 15.69 3.87
N PRO A 104 -16.99 16.75 4.64
CA PRO A 104 -16.87 16.65 6.08
C PRO A 104 -18.21 16.19 6.68
N ARG A 105 -18.17 15.16 7.54
CA ARG A 105 -19.32 14.80 8.39
C ARG A 105 -19.57 15.96 9.34
N ASP A 106 -20.68 16.69 9.17
CA ASP A 106 -21.18 17.58 10.21
C ASP A 106 -21.44 16.72 11.46
N ARG A 107 -20.54 16.83 12.43
CA ARG A 107 -20.67 16.20 13.74
C ARG A 107 -21.42 17.20 14.60
N SER A 108 -22.73 17.31 14.40
CA SER A 108 -23.59 18.15 15.22
C SER A 108 -23.63 17.59 16.66
N PHE A 109 -23.26 18.44 17.62
CA PHE A 109 -23.50 18.28 19.05
C PHE A 109 -24.96 18.59 19.39
#